data_AF-A0A358KH18-F1
#
_entry.id   AF-A0A358KH18-F1
#
_cell.length_a   1.000
_cell.length_b   1.000
_cell.length_c   1.000
_cell.angle_alpha   90.00
_cell.angle_beta   90.00
_cell.angle_gamma   90.00
#
_symmetry.space_group_name_H-M   'P 1'
#
loop_
_entity.id
_entity.type
_entity.pdbx_description
1 polymer ?
#
loop_
_entity_poly.entity_id
_entity_poly.type
_entity_poly.pdbx_seq_one_letter_code
_entity_poly.pdbx_strand_id
1 'polypeptide(L)'
;MIVSAKMTSRHFILPLLGFILLWSHPVRSADPLPDGQELARSIRDAIPTESVSLEATMEVTLRDRKRIKTPLTIQTKPLGQAECLMTYETKPSDGNGEYWVVQRALAKRNEYRIGKEAKRLAKGEELETSLANSSFTLADLGLEFLHWPDQKTLRKQRRKSRSCHVLESSRSDSEGTLRVLSWVDIKSGGILAADFYSADGKVRKRFSVKGLTKKDG
;
A
#
# COMPACT_ATOMS: atom_id res chain seq x y z
N MET A 1 -11.60 -5.63 -9.45
CA MET A 1 -11.05 -4.58 -10.34
C MET A 1 -9.53 -4.61 -10.23
N ILE A 2 -8.80 -4.79 -11.33
CA ILE A 2 -7.32 -4.89 -11.32
C ILE A 2 -6.77 -3.56 -11.85
N VAL A 3 -6.25 -2.70 -10.97
CA VAL A 3 -5.51 -1.51 -11.38
C VAL A 3 -4.09 -1.92 -11.77
N SER A 4 -3.57 -1.34 -12.86
CA SER A 4 -2.38 -1.80 -13.55
C SER A 4 -1.41 -0.64 -13.81
N ALA A 5 -0.52 -0.33 -12.88
CA ALA A 5 0.65 0.50 -13.19
C ALA A 5 1.68 -0.35 -13.95
N LYS A 6 2.08 0.09 -15.15
CA LYS A 6 3.05 -0.60 -16.01
C LYS A 6 4.29 0.29 -16.14
N MET A 7 5.46 -0.23 -15.80
CA MET A 7 6.75 0.44 -15.95
C MET A 7 7.74 -0.59 -16.49
N THR A 8 8.48 -0.26 -17.56
CA THR A 8 9.36 -1.19 -18.28
C THR A 8 10.73 -0.57 -18.55
N SER A 9 11.80 -1.34 -18.31
CA SER A 9 13.12 -1.15 -18.93
C SER A 9 13.86 -2.49 -19.05
N ARG A 10 14.73 -2.62 -20.06
CA ARG A 10 15.28 -3.86 -20.63
C ARG A 10 16.77 -4.07 -20.27
N HIS A 11 17.08 -5.34 -19.98
CA HIS A 11 18.30 -6.16 -20.21
C HIS A 11 19.68 -5.75 -19.65
N PHE A 12 20.36 -6.73 -19.00
CA PHE A 12 21.69 -7.27 -19.41
C PHE A 12 21.99 -8.61 -18.69
N ILE A 13 23.00 -9.35 -19.17
CA ILE A 13 23.12 -10.82 -19.26
C ILE A 13 24.43 -11.37 -18.63
N LEU A 14 24.33 -12.55 -17.98
CA LEU A 14 25.31 -13.66 -17.71
C LEU A 14 26.66 -13.38 -16.96
N PRO A 15 27.48 -14.41 -16.59
CA PRO A 15 27.25 -15.72 -15.92
C PRO A 15 28.29 -16.00 -14.78
N LEU A 16 28.20 -17.10 -14.02
CA LEU A 16 29.25 -18.16 -13.92
C LEU A 16 29.00 -19.17 -12.78
N LEU A 17 29.58 -20.36 -13.02
CA LEU A 17 29.59 -21.66 -12.37
C LEU A 17 29.97 -21.73 -10.87
N GLY A 18 29.39 -22.74 -10.21
CA GLY A 18 30.17 -23.89 -9.71
C GLY A 18 30.52 -23.94 -8.21
N PHE A 19 29.84 -24.83 -7.47
CA PHE A 19 30.40 -25.93 -6.66
C PHE A 19 29.29 -26.53 -5.77
N ILE A 20 28.95 -27.81 -5.96
CA ILE A 20 28.03 -28.53 -5.08
C ILE A 20 28.87 -29.32 -4.08
N LEU A 21 28.93 -28.81 -2.85
CA LEU A 21 29.33 -29.58 -1.67
C LEU A 21 28.04 -29.95 -0.94
N LEU A 22 27.73 -31.26 -0.90
CA LEU A 22 26.64 -31.83 -0.11
C LEU A 22 27.03 -31.77 1.37
N TRP A 23 26.79 -30.63 2.00
CA TRP A 23 26.74 -30.53 3.46
C TRP A 23 25.33 -30.84 3.92
N SER A 24 25.22 -31.79 4.85
CA SER A 24 24.02 -32.04 5.63
C SER A 24 23.72 -30.77 6.43
N HIS A 25 22.88 -29.89 5.88
CA HIS A 25 22.50 -28.68 6.57
C HIS A 25 21.74 -29.05 7.85
N PRO A 26 22.14 -28.54 9.03
CA PRO A 26 21.26 -28.61 10.18
C PRO A 26 19.93 -27.99 9.77
N VAL A 27 18.82 -28.64 10.13
CA VAL A 27 17.47 -28.11 9.92
C VAL A 27 17.44 -26.73 10.57
N ARG A 28 17.59 -25.68 9.77
CA ARG A 28 17.56 -24.30 10.21
C ARG A 28 16.15 -24.09 10.73
N SER A 29 15.99 -23.99 12.05
CA SER A 29 14.75 -23.54 12.66
C SER A 29 14.30 -22.31 11.88
N ALA A 30 13.07 -22.32 11.38
CA ALA A 30 12.54 -21.19 10.64
C ALA A 30 12.71 -19.94 11.52
N ASP A 31 13.27 -18.87 10.95
CA ASP A 31 13.40 -17.60 11.68
C ASP A 31 12.02 -17.27 12.28
N PRO A 32 11.93 -16.91 13.57
CA PRO A 32 10.67 -16.61 14.20
C PRO A 32 9.95 -15.48 13.44
N LEU A 33 8.63 -15.57 13.36
CA LEU A 33 7.83 -14.51 12.75
C LEU A 33 7.94 -13.24 13.61
N PRO A 34 8.06 -12.04 13.01
CA PRO A 34 8.01 -10.81 13.78
C PRO A 34 6.66 -10.65 14.45
N ASP A 35 6.65 -9.94 15.58
CA ASP A 35 5.40 -9.51 16.21
C ASP A 35 4.56 -8.66 15.22
N GLY A 36 3.25 -8.88 15.23
CA GLY A 36 2.35 -8.23 14.27
C GLY A 36 2.23 -6.73 14.51
N GLN A 37 2.22 -6.30 15.78
CA GLN A 37 2.13 -4.88 16.14
C GLN A 37 3.42 -4.15 15.77
N GLU A 38 4.57 -4.78 16.01
CA GLU A 38 5.86 -4.23 15.60
C GLU A 38 5.99 -4.14 14.08
N LEU A 39 5.57 -5.17 13.34
CA LEU A 39 5.57 -5.13 11.87
C LEU A 39 4.66 -4.01 11.35
N ALA A 40 3.43 -3.90 11.84
CA ALA A 40 2.52 -2.81 11.47
C ALA A 40 3.08 -1.43 11.83
N ARG A 41 3.68 -1.28 13.02
CA ARG A 41 4.33 -0.04 13.47
C ARG A 41 5.49 0.34 12.56
N SER A 42 6.37 -0.60 12.20
CA SER A 42 7.51 -0.30 11.31
C SER A 42 7.09 0.26 9.95
N ILE A 43 5.95 -0.18 9.41
CA ILE A 43 5.39 0.36 8.15
C ILE A 43 4.82 1.77 8.36
N ARG A 44 4.13 2.00 9.49
CA ARG A 44 3.57 3.31 9.84
C ARG A 44 4.66 4.35 10.10
N ASP A 45 5.75 3.93 10.74
CA ASP A 45 6.86 4.79 11.14
C ASP A 45 7.93 4.96 10.05
N ALA A 46 7.79 4.27 8.92
CA ALA A 46 8.60 4.49 7.72
C ALA A 46 8.22 5.82 7.03
N ILE A 47 8.57 6.94 7.68
CA ILE A 47 8.39 8.30 7.17
C ILE A 47 9.50 8.61 6.15
N PRO A 48 9.15 8.96 4.90
CA PRO A 48 10.14 9.34 3.89
C PRO A 48 10.91 10.60 4.31
N THR A 49 12.23 10.59 4.11
CA THR A 49 13.12 11.72 4.41
C THR A 49 13.33 12.64 3.22
N GLU A 50 12.96 12.20 2.02
CA GLU A 50 13.12 12.94 0.77
C GLU A 50 11.76 13.26 0.16
N SER A 51 11.70 14.39 -0.54
CA SER A 51 10.53 14.74 -1.32
C SER A 51 10.49 13.93 -2.61
N VAL A 52 9.34 13.36 -2.92
CA VAL A 52 9.14 12.58 -4.14
C VAL A 52 7.84 13.03 -4.81
N SER A 53 7.89 13.26 -6.12
CA SER A 53 6.70 13.47 -6.95
C SER A 53 6.59 12.34 -7.96
N LEU A 54 5.41 11.77 -8.09
CA LEU A 54 5.07 10.72 -9.04
C LEU A 54 3.88 11.17 -9.87
N GLU A 55 4.10 11.27 -11.18
CA GLU A 55 3.01 11.38 -12.16
C GLU A 55 2.52 9.97 -12.52
N ALA A 56 1.22 9.75 -12.36
CA ALA A 56 0.56 8.48 -12.58
C ALA A 56 -0.73 8.66 -13.39
N THR A 57 -1.32 7.54 -13.80
CA THR A 57 -2.65 7.51 -14.41
C THR A 57 -3.48 6.47 -13.68
N MET A 58 -4.62 6.91 -13.13
CA MET A 58 -5.65 6.03 -12.60
C MET A 58 -6.49 5.50 -13.76
N GLU A 59 -6.33 4.23 -14.10
CA GLU A 59 -7.18 3.53 -15.08
C GLU A 59 -8.26 2.72 -14.36
N VAL A 60 -9.52 3.10 -14.57
CA VAL A 60 -10.71 2.45 -14.01
C VAL A 60 -11.47 1.75 -15.13
N THR A 61 -11.80 0.47 -14.94
CA THR A 61 -12.72 -0.26 -15.81
C THR A 61 -14.07 -0.37 -15.11
N LEU A 62 -15.07 0.31 -15.65
CA LEU A 62 -16.43 0.33 -15.15
C LEU A 62 -17.16 -1.00 -15.45
N ARG A 63 -18.36 -1.17 -14.88
CA ARG A 63 -19.18 -2.39 -15.05
C ARG A 63 -19.56 -2.65 -16.51
N ASP A 64 -19.80 -1.60 -17.27
CA ASP A 64 -20.08 -1.63 -18.71
C ASP A 64 -18.82 -1.86 -19.57
N ARG A 65 -17.67 -2.13 -18.94
CA ARG A 65 -16.34 -2.29 -19.55
C ARG A 65 -15.75 -1.00 -20.13
N LYS A 66 -16.41 0.15 -19.96
CA LYS A 66 -15.83 1.45 -20.30
C LYS A 66 -14.59 1.68 -19.45
N ARG A 67 -13.54 2.21 -20.08
CA ARG A 67 -12.31 2.60 -19.40
C ARG A 67 -12.26 4.10 -19.21
N ILE A 68 -12.03 4.53 -17.98
CA ILE A 68 -11.76 5.91 -17.62
C ILE A 68 -10.28 6.00 -17.26
N LYS A 69 -9.61 7.03 -17.77
CA LYS A 69 -8.23 7.35 -17.44
C LYS A 69 -8.18 8.74 -16.83
N THR A 70 -7.72 8.83 -15.59
CA THR A 70 -7.60 10.08 -14.86
C THR A 70 -6.13 10.30 -14.50
N PRO A 71 -5.49 11.38 -14.97
CA PRO A 71 -4.18 11.80 -14.47
C PRO A 71 -4.21 11.95 -12.96
N LEU A 72 -3.18 11.44 -12.29
CA LEU A 72 -3.01 11.48 -10.83
C LEU A 72 -1.58 11.89 -10.52
N THR A 73 -1.40 12.96 -9.78
CA THR A 73 -0.11 13.34 -9.21
C THR A 73 -0.08 12.92 -7.74
N ILE A 74 0.96 12.18 -7.34
CA ILE A 74 1.20 11.78 -5.95
C ILE A 74 2.47 12.47 -5.48
N GLN A 75 2.38 13.27 -4.43
CA GLN A 75 3.53 13.96 -3.85
C GLN A 75 3.72 13.56 -2.40
N THR A 76 4.94 13.22 -2.04
CA THR A 76 5.35 13.06 -0.65
C THR A 76 6.27 14.22 -0.29
N LYS A 77 5.91 14.97 0.75
CA LYS A 77 6.71 16.06 1.29
C LYS A 77 7.00 15.81 2.78
N PRO A 78 8.26 15.56 3.17
CA PRO A 78 8.65 15.49 4.57
C PRO A 78 8.41 16.83 5.27
N LEU A 79 7.93 16.79 6.52
CA LEU A 79 7.79 17.92 7.43
C LEU A 79 8.74 17.68 8.62
N GLY A 80 10.04 17.80 8.37
CA GLY A 80 11.07 17.39 9.33
C GLY A 80 11.29 15.87 9.32
N GLN A 81 11.69 15.31 10.46
CA GLN A 81 12.11 13.89 10.57
C GLN A 81 10.98 12.94 10.99
N ALA A 82 9.90 13.46 11.57
CA ALA A 82 8.87 12.64 12.22
C ALA A 82 7.51 12.71 11.51
N GLU A 83 7.42 13.45 10.41
CA GLU A 83 6.15 13.78 9.77
C GLU A 83 6.31 13.93 8.26
N CYS A 84 5.27 13.57 7.51
CA CYS A 84 5.19 13.86 6.08
C CYS A 84 3.75 14.12 5.63
N LEU A 85 3.62 14.85 4.53
CA LEU A 85 2.39 15.02 3.78
C LEU A 85 2.44 14.13 2.54
N MET A 86 1.39 13.36 2.32
CA MET A 86 1.14 12.65 1.07
C MET A 86 -0.07 13.29 0.38
N THR A 87 0.18 13.97 -0.73
CA THR A 87 -0.84 14.63 -1.54
C THR A 87 -1.22 13.76 -2.73
N TYR A 88 -2.52 13.69 -3.02
CA TYR A 88 -3.10 13.02 -4.18
C TYR A 88 -3.97 14.03 -4.93
N GLU A 89 -3.55 14.38 -6.15
CA GLU A 89 -4.26 15.34 -7.00
C GLU A 89 -4.71 14.66 -8.30
N THR A 90 -6.01 14.70 -8.58
CA THR A 90 -6.59 14.14 -9.81
C THR A 90 -6.98 15.25 -10.77
N LYS A 91 -6.75 15.04 -12.07
CA LYS A 91 -7.07 16.01 -13.13
C LYS A 91 -7.95 15.37 -14.21
N PRO A 92 -9.22 15.04 -13.92
CA PRO A 92 -10.14 14.47 -14.89
C PRO A 92 -10.47 15.46 -16.00
N SER A 93 -10.93 14.95 -17.14
CA SER A 93 -11.21 15.76 -18.34
C SER A 93 -12.40 16.72 -18.19
N ASP A 94 -13.29 16.48 -17.23
CA ASP A 94 -14.45 17.33 -16.93
C ASP A 94 -14.12 18.48 -15.97
N GLY A 95 -12.87 18.57 -15.50
CA GLY A 95 -12.40 19.62 -14.60
C GLY A 95 -12.73 19.41 -13.12
N ASN A 96 -13.48 18.36 -12.76
CA ASN A 96 -13.88 18.06 -11.38
C ASN A 96 -12.80 17.27 -10.63
N GLY A 97 -11.60 17.86 -10.53
CA GLY A 97 -10.47 17.25 -9.85
C GLY A 97 -10.63 17.15 -8.33
N GLU A 98 -9.97 16.16 -7.74
CA GLU A 98 -9.91 15.94 -6.30
C GLU A 98 -8.50 16.29 -5.81
N TYR A 99 -8.42 16.85 -4.60
CA TYR A 99 -7.17 17.17 -3.95
C TYR A 99 -7.24 16.69 -2.50
N TRP A 100 -6.51 15.61 -2.21
CA TRP A 100 -6.50 14.98 -0.89
C TRP A 100 -5.11 15.02 -0.28
N VAL A 101 -5.03 15.17 1.03
CA VAL A 101 -3.79 15.12 1.80
C VAL A 101 -3.95 14.11 2.94
N VAL A 102 -2.99 13.20 3.04
CA VAL A 102 -2.78 12.34 4.20
C VAL A 102 -1.54 12.84 4.92
N GLN A 103 -1.72 13.35 6.12
CA GLN A 103 -0.63 13.76 7.00
C GLN A 103 -0.30 12.62 7.94
N ARG A 104 0.93 12.12 7.86
CA ARG A 104 1.44 11.00 8.64
C ARG A 104 2.47 11.52 9.62
N ALA A 105 2.39 11.09 10.87
CA ALA A 105 3.36 11.39 11.89
C ALA A 105 3.69 10.16 12.74
N LEU A 106 4.94 10.07 13.22
CA LEU A 106 5.41 8.98 14.06
C LEU A 106 4.49 8.80 15.28
N ALA A 107 4.14 7.55 15.56
CA ALA A 107 3.31 7.16 16.70
C ALA A 107 1.94 7.87 16.82
N LYS A 108 1.47 8.56 15.77
CA LYS A 108 0.16 9.23 15.72
C LYS A 108 -0.76 8.55 14.71
N ARG A 109 -2.07 8.80 14.83
CA ARG A 109 -3.03 8.51 13.75
C ARG A 109 -2.81 9.48 12.60
N ASN A 110 -3.20 9.05 11.41
CA ASN A 110 -3.19 9.94 10.25
C ASN A 110 -4.23 11.05 10.40
N GLU A 111 -3.90 12.24 9.90
CA GLU A 111 -4.88 13.28 9.64
C GLU A 111 -5.20 13.31 8.14
N TYR A 112 -6.49 13.40 7.83
CA TYR A 112 -7.01 13.35 6.48
C TYR A 112 -7.64 14.68 6.12
N ARG A 113 -7.24 15.25 4.99
CA ARG A 113 -7.76 16.53 4.51
C ARG A 113 -8.20 16.45 3.05
N ILE A 114 -9.32 17.12 2.74
CA ILE A 114 -9.99 17.08 1.44
C ILE A 114 -10.54 18.45 1.04
N GLY A 115 -11.05 18.55 -0.19
CA GLY A 115 -11.59 19.78 -0.77
C GLY A 115 -10.52 20.63 -1.45
N LYS A 116 -10.90 21.85 -1.89
CA LYS A 116 -9.97 22.76 -2.56
C LYS A 116 -8.76 23.04 -1.65
N GLU A 117 -7.57 22.72 -2.14
CA GLU A 117 -6.30 22.84 -1.40
C GLU A 117 -6.23 22.02 -0.10
N ALA A 118 -7.09 21.00 0.08
CA ALA A 118 -7.15 20.17 1.29
C ALA A 118 -7.25 21.00 2.60
N LYS A 119 -8.05 22.05 2.62
CA LYS A 119 -8.21 22.89 3.82
C LYS A 119 -9.12 22.27 4.90
N ARG A 120 -9.96 21.30 4.53
CA ARG A 120 -10.97 20.72 5.41
C ARG A 120 -10.57 19.34 5.89
N LEU A 121 -10.73 19.06 7.18
CA LEU A 121 -10.58 17.71 7.73
C LEU A 121 -11.69 16.78 7.20
N ALA A 122 -11.31 15.57 6.80
CA ALA A 122 -12.25 14.53 6.43
C ALA A 122 -12.90 13.93 7.68
N LYS A 123 -14.20 13.65 7.59
CA LYS A 123 -15.00 12.94 8.60
C LYS A 123 -15.04 11.44 8.29
N GLY A 124 -15.53 10.64 9.25
CA GLY A 124 -15.49 9.18 9.19
C GLY A 124 -16.00 8.57 7.88
N GLU A 125 -17.20 8.93 7.44
CA GLU A 125 -17.78 8.44 6.18
C GLU A 125 -16.99 8.87 4.93
N GLU A 126 -16.32 10.03 4.99
CA GLU A 126 -15.56 10.56 3.87
C GLU A 126 -14.27 9.77 3.64
N LEU A 127 -13.77 9.05 4.65
CA LEU A 127 -12.62 8.16 4.50
C LEU A 127 -12.87 7.00 3.54
N GLU A 128 -14.14 6.60 3.37
CA GLU A 128 -14.58 5.55 2.44
C GLU A 128 -14.89 6.08 1.03
N THR A 129 -14.67 7.38 0.78
CA THR A 129 -14.90 7.99 -0.55
C THR A 129 -13.88 7.48 -1.55
N SER A 130 -14.34 7.09 -2.75
CA SER A 130 -13.52 6.63 -3.86
C SER A 130 -12.77 7.78 -4.57
N LEU A 131 -11.46 7.64 -4.76
CA LEU A 131 -10.65 8.55 -5.57
C LEU A 131 -10.87 8.29 -7.06
N ALA A 132 -11.23 9.30 -7.84
CA ALA A 132 -11.32 9.26 -9.30
C ALA A 132 -12.10 8.04 -9.85
N ASN A 133 -13.26 7.74 -9.25
CA ASN A 133 -14.10 6.57 -9.57
C ASN A 133 -13.42 5.21 -9.38
N SER A 134 -12.27 5.17 -8.70
CA SER A 134 -11.54 3.93 -8.44
C SER A 134 -12.06 3.22 -7.18
N SER A 135 -11.50 2.05 -6.87
CA SER A 135 -11.75 1.37 -5.59
C SER A 135 -10.77 1.80 -4.50
N PHE A 136 -9.87 2.76 -4.76
CA PHE A 136 -9.04 3.33 -3.71
C PHE A 136 -9.82 4.40 -2.98
N THR A 137 -9.94 4.23 -1.67
CA THR A 137 -10.51 5.21 -0.76
C THR A 137 -9.42 6.02 -0.09
N LEU A 138 -9.81 7.10 0.60
CA LEU A 138 -8.88 7.89 1.39
C LEU A 138 -8.25 7.07 2.54
N ALA A 139 -9.03 6.19 3.18
CA ALA A 139 -8.54 5.24 4.18
C ALA A 139 -7.47 4.28 3.62
N ASP A 140 -7.66 3.79 2.40
CA ASP A 140 -6.69 2.92 1.73
C ASP A 140 -5.37 3.63 1.46
N LEU A 141 -5.42 4.89 1.02
CA LEU A 141 -4.23 5.67 0.69
C LEU A 141 -3.42 6.03 1.95
N GLY A 142 -4.09 6.19 3.09
CA GLY A 142 -3.42 6.33 4.39
C GLY A 142 -3.06 5.01 5.07
N LEU A 143 -3.41 3.85 4.49
CA LEU A 143 -3.19 2.53 5.10
C LEU A 143 -3.81 2.39 6.50
N GLU A 144 -5.03 2.91 6.70
CA GLU A 144 -5.67 3.03 8.02
C GLU A 144 -5.78 1.68 8.77
N PHE A 145 -5.86 0.56 8.05
CA PHE A 145 -5.88 -0.79 8.63
C PHE A 145 -4.63 -1.11 9.47
N LEU A 146 -3.48 -0.48 9.22
CA LEU A 146 -2.27 -0.66 10.04
C LEU A 146 -2.38 -0.03 11.44
N HIS A 147 -3.40 0.80 11.67
CA HIS A 147 -3.70 1.37 12.97
C HIS A 147 -4.82 0.61 13.70
N TRP A 148 -5.38 -0.46 13.12
CA TRP A 148 -6.39 -1.28 13.80
C TRP A 148 -5.79 -2.01 15.00
N PRO A 149 -6.61 -2.30 16.04
CA PRO A 149 -6.12 -2.81 17.33
C PRO A 149 -5.43 -4.16 17.22
N ASP A 150 -5.87 -5.04 16.32
CA ASP A 150 -5.35 -6.40 16.22
C ASP A 150 -4.43 -6.52 15.00
N GLN A 151 -3.16 -6.84 15.26
CA GLN A 151 -2.15 -7.05 14.23
C GLN A 151 -1.43 -8.38 14.49
N LYS A 152 -1.41 -9.26 13.50
CA LYS A 152 -0.81 -10.61 13.64
C LYS A 152 -0.03 -11.00 12.40
N THR A 153 1.25 -11.35 12.57
CA THR A 153 2.01 -12.00 11.50
C THR A 153 1.65 -13.47 11.44
N LEU A 154 1.02 -13.89 10.35
CA LEU A 154 0.51 -15.26 10.20
C LEU A 154 1.57 -16.25 9.74
N ARG A 155 2.41 -15.85 8.78
CA ARG A 155 3.41 -16.72 8.13
C ARG A 155 4.37 -15.93 7.25
N LYS A 156 5.43 -16.60 6.82
CA LYS A 156 6.28 -16.19 5.69
C LYS A 156 5.74 -16.84 4.41
N GLN A 157 5.60 -16.07 3.33
CA GLN A 157 5.11 -16.57 2.06
C GLN A 157 5.85 -15.89 0.90
N ARG A 158 6.20 -16.65 -0.15
CA ARG A 158 6.69 -16.05 -1.40
C ARG A 158 5.54 -15.50 -2.23
N ARG A 159 5.66 -14.27 -2.72
CA ARG A 159 4.74 -13.67 -3.69
C ARG A 159 5.54 -12.90 -4.73
N LYS A 160 5.32 -13.20 -6.02
CA LYS A 160 6.08 -12.59 -7.14
C LYS A 160 7.60 -12.62 -6.95
N SER A 161 8.11 -13.79 -6.57
CA SER A 161 9.54 -14.03 -6.30
C SER A 161 10.14 -13.25 -5.11
N ARG A 162 9.32 -12.53 -4.34
CA ARG A 162 9.70 -11.83 -3.12
C ARG A 162 9.29 -12.64 -1.90
N SER A 163 10.11 -12.64 -0.87
CA SER A 163 9.75 -13.21 0.43
C SER A 163 8.98 -12.15 1.22
N CYS A 164 7.78 -12.50 1.68
CA CYS A 164 6.90 -11.59 2.41
C CYS A 164 6.55 -12.17 3.78
N HIS A 165 6.33 -11.29 4.76
CA HIS A 165 5.48 -11.57 5.90
C HIS A 165 4.02 -11.36 5.49
N VAL A 166 3.14 -12.28 5.89
CA VAL A 166 1.68 -12.11 5.76
C VAL A 166 1.18 -11.52 7.07
N LEU A 167 0.89 -10.23 7.05
CA LEU A 167 0.32 -9.49 8.17
C LEU A 167 -1.20 -9.51 8.05
N GLU A 168 -1.87 -9.91 9.13
CA GLU A 168 -3.30 -9.74 9.34
C GLU A 168 -3.53 -8.51 10.20
N SER A 169 -4.34 -7.58 9.69
CA SER A 169 -4.85 -6.43 10.45
C SER A 169 -6.35 -6.61 10.59
N SER A 170 -6.87 -6.61 11.83
CA SER A 170 -8.30 -6.80 12.08
C SER A 170 -8.87 -5.86 13.15
N ARG A 171 -10.20 -5.72 13.12
CA ARG A 171 -10.99 -5.01 14.12
C ARG A 171 -12.34 -5.73 14.29
N SER A 172 -12.98 -5.49 15.43
CA SER A 172 -14.21 -6.18 15.85
C SER A 172 -15.49 -5.35 15.68
N ASP A 173 -15.45 -4.22 14.98
CA ASP A 173 -16.66 -3.42 14.73
C ASP A 173 -17.63 -4.16 13.77
N SER A 174 -18.92 -3.88 13.90
CA SER A 174 -19.99 -4.70 13.31
C SER A 174 -20.26 -4.42 11.81
N GLU A 175 -19.53 -3.49 11.17
CA GLU A 175 -19.78 -3.08 9.79
C GLU A 175 -18.51 -2.97 8.93
N GLY A 176 -18.57 -3.50 7.71
CA GLY A 176 -17.55 -3.28 6.67
C GLY A 176 -16.43 -4.33 6.59
N THR A 177 -15.23 -3.88 6.18
CA THR A 177 -14.02 -4.71 6.16
C THR A 177 -13.52 -4.88 7.58
N LEU A 178 -13.46 -6.12 8.06
CA LEU A 178 -13.01 -6.44 9.42
C LEU A 178 -11.61 -7.03 9.46
N ARG A 179 -11.08 -7.40 8.29
CA ARG A 179 -9.78 -8.06 8.18
C ARG A 179 -9.09 -7.73 6.86
N VAL A 180 -7.82 -7.36 6.95
CA VAL A 180 -6.95 -7.16 5.80
C VAL A 180 -5.75 -8.10 5.90
N LEU A 181 -5.50 -8.88 4.85
CA LEU A 181 -4.27 -9.66 4.72
C LEU A 181 -3.30 -8.92 3.81
N SER A 182 -2.17 -8.48 4.34
CA SER A 182 -1.13 -7.74 3.64
C SER A 182 0.13 -8.59 3.46
N TRP A 183 0.65 -8.63 2.24
CA TRP A 183 1.95 -9.26 1.94
C TRP A 183 3.03 -8.19 1.98
N VAL A 184 3.67 -8.07 3.15
CA VAL A 184 4.73 -7.10 3.45
C VAL A 184 6.06 -7.69 3.00
N ASP A 185 6.72 -7.05 2.04
CA ASP A 185 8.03 -7.46 1.57
C ASP A 185 9.07 -7.38 2.67
N ILE A 186 9.79 -8.48 2.93
CA ILE A 186 10.76 -8.56 4.02
C ILE A 186 11.94 -7.61 3.81
N LYS A 187 12.33 -7.36 2.55
CA LYS A 187 13.52 -6.55 2.26
C LYS A 187 13.22 -5.05 2.31
N SER A 188 12.05 -4.62 1.84
CA SER A 188 11.72 -3.19 1.71
C SER A 188 10.68 -2.69 2.70
N GLY A 189 10.01 -3.57 3.45
CA GLY A 189 8.87 -3.21 4.30
C GLY A 189 7.61 -2.78 3.52
N GLY A 190 7.64 -2.87 2.19
CA GLY A 190 6.55 -2.39 1.33
C GLY A 190 5.44 -3.43 1.16
N ILE A 191 4.18 -2.99 1.10
CA ILE A 191 3.04 -3.87 0.84
C ILE A 191 2.96 -4.19 -0.66
N LEU A 192 3.15 -5.46 -1.04
CA LEU A 192 3.09 -5.90 -2.44
C LEU A 192 1.67 -6.25 -2.90
N ALA A 193 0.83 -6.61 -1.93
CA ALA A 193 -0.57 -6.93 -2.14
C ALA A 193 -1.35 -6.86 -0.82
N ALA A 194 -2.64 -6.62 -0.92
CA ALA A 194 -3.56 -6.67 0.22
C ALA A 194 -4.93 -7.21 -0.21
N ASP A 195 -5.50 -8.11 0.58
CA ASP A 195 -6.86 -8.63 0.41
C ASP A 195 -7.74 -8.15 1.57
N PHE A 196 -8.84 -7.47 1.24
CA PHE A 196 -9.76 -6.87 2.20
C PHE A 196 -11.00 -7.76 2.31
N TYR A 197 -11.29 -8.24 3.51
CA TYR A 197 -12.37 -9.18 3.81
C TYR A 197 -13.49 -8.51 4.61
N SER A 198 -14.74 -8.77 4.22
CA SER A 198 -15.90 -8.44 5.06
C SER A 198 -16.06 -9.41 6.24
N ALA A 199 -16.95 -9.07 7.17
CA ALA A 199 -17.33 -9.89 8.31
C ALA A 199 -17.72 -11.34 7.96
N ASP A 200 -18.37 -11.55 6.81
CA ASP A 200 -18.75 -12.88 6.30
C ASP A 200 -17.61 -13.66 5.63
N GLY A 201 -16.37 -13.15 5.70
CA GLY A 201 -15.18 -13.80 5.15
C GLY A 201 -15.01 -13.67 3.64
N LYS A 202 -15.85 -12.88 2.95
CA LYS A 202 -15.72 -12.65 1.50
C LYS A 202 -14.73 -11.53 1.19
N VAL A 203 -13.96 -11.70 0.11
CA VAL A 203 -13.06 -10.65 -0.39
C VAL A 203 -13.90 -9.53 -1.02
N ARG A 204 -13.79 -8.32 -0.48
CA ARG A 204 -14.44 -7.10 -1.01
C ARG A 204 -13.54 -6.36 -1.98
N LYS A 205 -12.24 -6.35 -1.70
CA LYS A 205 -11.25 -5.62 -2.49
C LYS A 205 -9.91 -6.34 -2.49
N ARG A 206 -9.17 -6.20 -3.59
CA ARG A 206 -7.80 -6.70 -3.73
C ARG A 206 -6.90 -5.63 -4.31
N PHE A 207 -5.78 -5.39 -3.65
CA PHE A 207 -4.67 -4.60 -4.12
C PHE A 207 -3.51 -5.53 -4.53
N SER A 208 -2.82 -5.20 -5.61
CA SER A 208 -1.56 -5.85 -5.96
C SER A 208 -0.70 -4.93 -6.82
N VAL A 209 0.56 -4.76 -6.42
CA VAL A 209 1.58 -4.15 -7.27
C VAL A 209 1.85 -5.07 -8.44
N LYS A 210 1.73 -4.59 -9.69
CA LYS A 210 1.96 -5.43 -10.88
C LYS A 210 3.43 -5.68 -11.16
N GLY A 211 4.24 -4.63 -11.15
CA GLY A 211 5.69 -4.68 -11.30
C GLY A 211 6.34 -3.61 -10.44
N LEU A 212 7.60 -3.87 -10.06
CA LEU A 212 8.45 -2.90 -9.37
C LEU A 212 9.64 -2.64 -10.27
N THR A 213 9.94 -1.37 -10.49
CA THR A 213 11.13 -0.92 -11.20
C THR A 213 11.94 -0.09 -10.23
N LYS A 214 13.22 -0.42 -10.07
CA LYS A 214 14.13 0.40 -9.28
C LYS A 214 14.37 1.69 -10.06
N LYS A 215 14.17 2.83 -9.41
CA LYS A 215 14.51 4.15 -9.95
C LYS A 215 15.70 4.68 -9.14
N ASP A 216 16.70 5.19 -9.84
CA ASP A 216 17.85 5.93 -9.30
C ASP A 216 18.83 5.17 -8.37
N GLY A 217 18.84 3.83 -8.39
CA GLY A 217 19.97 3.03 -7.91
C GLY A 217 20.26 3.12 -6.41
#